data_AF-A0A662EJA7-F1
#
_entry.id   AF-A0A662EJA7-F1
#
_cell.length_a   1.000
_cell.length_b   1.000
_cell.length_c   1.000
_cell.angle_alpha   90.00
_cell.angle_beta   90.00
_cell.angle_gamma   90.00
#
_symmetry.space_group_name_H-M   'P 1'
#
loop_
_entity.id
_entity.type
_entity.pdbx_description
1 polymer ?
#
loop_
_entity_poly.entity_id
_entity_poly.type
_entity_poly.pdbx_seq_one_letter_code
_entity_poly.pdbx_strand_id
1 'polypeptide(L)'
;MENGGAIFKRATTQWVFMDMLRAGTERVITYDVKVPEADVLKAIRLPQRFCIQGTVQAKVPEVEAPVGGESCVMVNDCLPVLEAIAHLVPAEAPGQTDKVDLRLPETITEQQLQRAAELWAMDQPVVDTCGETIDQATLKLITAHAVSCTPIDRPLPEMPKANVTVTRTILAPIPCQGVVLGFYDSAGNPIGNTFTVKVEVTTDADVIAVGIDEDLPIGWKVTPLDNGGFVYKPSKIQWTYLGLLQAGETRTIVYEVEVPPTLPVEPPPPDGCGIYHAEHIAGVADTGLPCIEDIPIGGDNRVELTKCLNVIVAISRWDVERDTVDLSLSDLITLPQVQRAVAFWLEEEEVPYTCGAKIDFETLKEIIALWLTNTPICEALPSVAPGECQGR
;
A
#
# COMPACT_ATOMS: atom_id res chain seq x y z
N MET A 1 44.34 -23.22 -7.01
CA MET A 1 45.59 -22.74 -6.39
C MET A 1 46.69 -22.67 -7.43
N GLU A 2 47.17 -21.47 -7.70
CA GLU A 2 48.31 -21.19 -8.57
C GLU A 2 49.33 -20.43 -7.72
N ASN A 3 50.52 -21.00 -7.50
CA ASN A 3 51.52 -20.39 -6.62
C ASN A 3 52.60 -19.59 -7.38
N GLY A 4 52.51 -19.49 -8.71
CA GLY A 4 53.45 -18.69 -9.51
C GLY A 4 54.92 -19.08 -9.39
N GLY A 5 55.23 -20.27 -8.86
CA GLY A 5 56.59 -20.72 -8.50
C GLY A 5 57.05 -20.39 -7.08
N ALA A 6 56.17 -19.84 -6.22
CA ALA A 6 56.47 -19.54 -4.83
C ALA A 6 56.32 -20.77 -3.91
N ILE A 7 57.16 -20.82 -2.88
CA ILE A 7 57.05 -21.77 -1.78
C ILE A 7 56.25 -21.11 -0.65
N PHE A 8 55.22 -21.82 -0.15
CA PHE A 8 54.38 -21.33 0.95
C PHE A 8 54.78 -21.96 2.30
N LYS A 9 55.05 -21.11 3.29
CA LYS A 9 55.27 -21.50 4.68
C LYS A 9 54.01 -21.22 5.51
N ARG A 10 53.21 -22.27 5.74
CA ARG A 10 51.93 -22.19 6.45
C ARG A 10 52.04 -21.60 7.86
N ALA A 11 53.07 -21.97 8.62
CA ALA A 11 53.20 -21.56 10.04
C ALA A 11 53.35 -20.05 10.24
N THR A 12 53.80 -19.32 9.21
CA THR A 12 54.00 -17.86 9.24
C THR A 12 53.26 -17.14 8.12
N THR A 13 52.45 -17.86 7.33
CA THR A 13 51.72 -17.32 6.17
C THR A 13 52.63 -16.54 5.22
N GLN A 14 53.79 -17.10 4.88
CA GLN A 14 54.80 -16.45 4.02
C GLN A 14 54.92 -17.17 2.68
N TRP A 15 55.03 -16.39 1.60
CA TRP A 15 55.34 -16.87 0.26
C TRP A 15 56.73 -16.39 -0.15
N VAL A 16 57.55 -17.29 -0.69
CA VAL A 16 58.91 -16.97 -1.14
C VAL A 16 59.10 -17.44 -2.58
N PHE A 17 59.43 -16.50 -3.47
CA PHE A 17 59.90 -16.82 -4.81
C PHE A 17 61.39 -17.14 -4.76
N MET A 18 61.79 -18.26 -5.34
CA MET A 18 63.19 -18.69 -5.36
C MET A 18 63.99 -18.06 -6.51
N ASP A 19 63.30 -17.47 -7.49
CA ASP A 19 63.89 -16.89 -8.69
C ASP A 19 63.85 -15.36 -8.68
N MET A 20 64.75 -14.76 -9.47
CA MET A 20 64.72 -13.33 -9.76
C MET A 20 63.43 -12.96 -10.50
N LEU A 21 62.69 -11.97 -9.98
CA LEU A 21 61.63 -11.31 -10.72
C LEU A 21 62.25 -10.34 -11.73
N ARG A 22 62.11 -10.62 -13.02
CA ARG A 22 62.69 -9.78 -14.07
C ARG A 22 61.87 -8.50 -14.24
N ALA A 23 62.55 -7.40 -14.54
CA ALA A 23 61.88 -6.14 -14.84
C ALA A 23 60.87 -6.32 -15.99
N GLY A 24 59.66 -5.78 -15.83
CA GLY A 24 58.57 -5.91 -16.79
C GLY A 24 57.88 -7.27 -16.80
N THR A 25 58.14 -8.14 -15.82
CA THR A 25 57.44 -9.42 -15.65
C THR A 25 56.58 -9.43 -14.39
N GLU A 26 55.50 -10.20 -14.42
CA GLU A 26 54.57 -10.34 -13.32
C GLU A 26 54.60 -11.76 -12.75
N ARG A 27 54.26 -11.87 -11.47
CA ARG A 27 54.01 -13.15 -10.80
C ARG A 27 52.68 -13.05 -10.07
N VAL A 28 51.87 -14.06 -10.24
CA VAL A 28 50.53 -14.15 -9.64
C VAL A 28 50.52 -15.31 -8.65
N ILE A 29 49.96 -15.06 -7.47
CA ILE A 29 49.64 -16.09 -6.48
C ILE A 29 48.13 -16.04 -6.26
N THR A 30 47.47 -17.17 -6.47
CA THR A 30 46.04 -17.36 -6.22
C THR A 30 45.87 -18.42 -5.14
N TYR A 31 45.32 -18.01 -3.99
CA TYR A 31 45.08 -18.86 -2.84
C TYR A 31 43.65 -18.72 -2.32
N ASP A 32 43.13 -19.80 -1.75
CA ASP A 32 41.81 -19.82 -1.14
C ASP A 32 41.94 -19.58 0.36
N VAL A 33 41.08 -18.72 0.90
CA VAL A 33 40.96 -18.48 2.34
C VAL A 33 39.65 -19.11 2.81
N LYS A 34 39.74 -20.13 3.68
CA LYS A 34 38.56 -20.72 4.29
C LYS A 34 38.20 -19.95 5.56
N VAL A 35 37.01 -19.37 5.57
CA VAL A 35 36.42 -18.78 6.79
C VAL A 35 36.07 -19.93 7.77
N PRO A 36 36.32 -19.78 9.08
CA PRO A 36 35.95 -20.79 10.07
C PRO A 36 34.46 -21.13 10.04
N GLU A 37 34.11 -22.32 10.51
CA GLU A 37 32.69 -22.74 10.58
C GLU A 37 31.90 -21.91 11.60
N ALA A 38 30.58 -21.84 11.40
CA ALA A 38 29.68 -21.00 12.17
C ALA A 38 29.81 -21.19 13.68
N ASP A 39 30.07 -22.40 14.17
CA ASP A 39 30.23 -22.67 15.61
C ASP A 39 31.44 -21.96 16.24
N VAL A 40 32.51 -21.74 15.46
CA VAL A 40 33.68 -20.97 15.89
C VAL A 40 33.38 -19.47 15.82
N LEU A 41 32.58 -19.06 14.83
CA LEU A 41 32.16 -17.67 14.65
C LEU A 41 31.06 -17.24 15.63
N LYS A 42 30.32 -18.15 16.27
CA LYS A 42 29.30 -17.82 17.31
C LYS A 42 29.87 -17.01 18.48
N ALA A 43 31.17 -17.16 18.77
CA ALA A 43 31.85 -16.39 19.80
C ALA A 43 32.14 -14.93 19.36
N ILE A 44 31.94 -14.62 18.08
CA ILE A 44 32.18 -13.35 17.44
C ILE A 44 30.83 -12.75 17.06
N ARG A 45 30.65 -11.44 17.23
CA ARG A 45 29.45 -10.75 16.73
C ARG A 45 29.64 -10.44 15.26
N LEU A 46 28.91 -11.12 14.39
CA LEU A 46 28.76 -10.78 12.98
C LEU A 46 27.58 -9.79 12.81
N PRO A 47 27.54 -8.96 11.75
CA PRO A 47 28.51 -8.85 10.66
C PRO A 47 29.84 -8.21 11.12
N GLN A 48 30.97 -8.75 10.67
CA GLN A 48 32.28 -8.19 11.00
C GLN A 48 33.18 -8.07 9.76
N ARG A 49 33.88 -6.94 9.67
CA ARG A 49 34.89 -6.70 8.65
C ARG A 49 36.20 -7.40 9.02
N PHE A 50 36.65 -8.30 8.16
CA PHE A 50 37.95 -8.95 8.28
C PHE A 50 38.88 -8.40 7.22
N CYS A 51 40.01 -7.86 7.64
CA CYS A 51 41.01 -7.31 6.74
C CYS A 51 42.25 -8.21 6.71
N ILE A 52 42.72 -8.50 5.51
CA ILE A 52 43.99 -9.15 5.24
C ILE A 52 45.04 -8.06 5.09
N GLN A 53 46.17 -8.22 5.77
CA GLN A 53 47.32 -7.34 5.65
C GLN A 53 48.52 -8.16 5.19
N GLY A 54 49.38 -7.53 4.40
CA GLY A 54 50.58 -8.18 3.89
C GLY A 54 51.64 -7.16 3.54
N THR A 55 52.87 -7.64 3.49
CA THR A 55 54.03 -6.86 3.07
C THR A 55 54.80 -7.67 2.03
N VAL A 56 55.13 -7.04 0.90
CA VAL A 56 56.04 -7.61 -0.09
C VAL A 56 57.46 -7.12 0.19
N GLN A 57 58.42 -8.05 0.16
CA GLN A 57 59.82 -7.76 0.43
C GLN A 57 60.72 -8.40 -0.64
N ALA A 58 61.79 -7.69 -1.00
CA ALA A 58 62.89 -8.21 -1.81
C ALA A 58 64.21 -7.81 -1.14
N LYS A 59 65.23 -8.68 -1.21
CA LYS A 59 66.54 -8.37 -0.61
C LYS A 59 67.52 -7.72 -1.59
N VAL A 60 67.35 -7.97 -2.89
CA VAL A 60 68.20 -7.44 -3.96
C VAL A 60 67.34 -7.07 -5.17
N PRO A 61 67.12 -5.77 -5.45
CA PRO A 61 67.37 -4.65 -4.54
C PRO A 61 66.54 -4.78 -3.26
N GLU A 62 66.97 -4.12 -2.18
CA GLU A 62 66.21 -4.07 -0.94
C GLU A 62 64.93 -3.24 -1.16
N VAL A 63 63.79 -3.90 -1.04
CA VAL A 63 62.46 -3.30 -1.20
C VAL A 63 61.56 -3.87 -0.13
N GLU A 64 60.76 -3.02 0.48
CA GLU A 64 59.69 -3.39 1.39
C GLU A 64 58.49 -2.48 1.13
N ALA A 65 57.32 -3.04 0.88
CA ALA A 65 56.11 -2.29 0.61
C ALA A 65 54.88 -3.05 1.13
N PRO A 66 53.83 -2.36 1.60
CA PRO A 66 52.56 -3.01 1.91
C PRO A 66 51.92 -3.56 0.62
N VAL A 67 51.19 -4.65 0.76
CA VAL A 67 50.30 -5.14 -0.30
C VAL A 67 49.11 -4.19 -0.41
N GLY A 68 48.90 -3.61 -1.60
CA GLY A 68 47.78 -2.71 -1.89
C GLY A 68 46.56 -3.43 -2.47
N GLY A 69 45.52 -2.65 -2.79
CA GLY A 69 44.26 -3.14 -3.35
C GLY A 69 43.18 -3.38 -2.30
N GLU A 70 42.14 -4.12 -2.69
CA GLU A 70 41.07 -4.54 -1.79
C GLU A 70 41.63 -5.49 -0.73
N SER A 71 41.45 -5.12 0.54
CA SER A 71 42.08 -5.82 1.65
C SER A 71 41.10 -6.29 2.70
N CYS A 72 39.80 -6.02 2.55
CA CYS A 72 38.80 -6.33 3.56
C CYS A 72 37.58 -7.00 2.96
N VAL A 73 37.04 -8.00 3.66
CA VAL A 73 35.78 -8.67 3.34
C VAL A 73 34.84 -8.57 4.52
N MET A 74 33.54 -8.43 4.25
CA MET A 74 32.51 -8.56 5.27
C MET A 74 32.13 -10.02 5.42
N VAL A 75 32.19 -10.53 6.64
CA VAL A 75 31.65 -11.85 6.97
C VAL A 75 30.35 -11.63 7.73
N ASN A 76 29.26 -12.15 7.16
CA ASN A 76 27.91 -12.01 7.70
C ASN A 76 27.33 -13.40 7.98
N ASP A 77 26.41 -13.48 8.92
CA ASP A 77 25.55 -14.63 9.22
C ASP A 77 24.16 -14.52 8.57
N CYS A 78 23.82 -13.33 8.08
CA CYS A 78 22.55 -13.03 7.42
C CYS A 78 22.79 -12.38 6.06
N LEU A 79 21.97 -12.71 5.08
CA LEU A 79 21.93 -12.02 3.80
C LEU A 79 21.06 -10.75 3.89
N PRO A 80 21.43 -9.66 3.20
CA PRO A 80 20.48 -8.57 2.93
C PRO A 80 19.25 -9.09 2.19
N VAL A 81 18.09 -8.51 2.44
CA VAL A 81 16.82 -8.93 1.81
C VAL A 81 16.91 -8.93 0.28
N LEU A 82 17.43 -7.85 -0.32
CA LEU A 82 17.57 -7.75 -1.77
C LEU A 82 18.45 -8.87 -2.36
N GLU A 83 19.56 -9.19 -1.68
CA GLU A 83 20.49 -10.27 -2.05
C GLU A 83 19.82 -11.65 -1.97
N ALA A 84 19.09 -11.90 -0.88
CA ALA A 84 18.38 -13.15 -0.67
C ALA A 84 17.29 -13.36 -1.73
N ILE A 85 16.57 -12.30 -2.13
CA ILE A 85 15.54 -12.38 -3.17
C ILE A 85 16.12 -12.65 -4.56
N ALA A 86 17.22 -12.00 -4.95
CA ALA A 86 17.88 -12.25 -6.24
C ALA A 86 18.39 -13.71 -6.37
N HIS A 87 18.71 -14.35 -5.25
CA HIS A 87 19.18 -15.73 -5.19
C HIS A 87 18.13 -16.71 -4.65
N LEU A 88 16.87 -16.28 -4.57
CA LEU A 88 15.79 -17.10 -4.02
C LEU A 88 15.41 -18.20 -5.01
N VAL A 89 15.26 -19.41 -4.49
CA VAL A 89 14.59 -20.54 -5.13
C VAL A 89 13.26 -20.73 -4.40
N PRO A 90 12.14 -20.23 -4.96
CA PRO A 90 10.83 -20.34 -4.33
C PRO A 90 10.40 -21.79 -4.13
N ALA A 91 9.64 -22.05 -3.06
CA ALA A 91 9.01 -23.33 -2.83
C ALA A 91 8.01 -23.68 -3.96
N GLU A 92 8.14 -24.87 -4.54
CA GLU A 92 7.29 -25.30 -5.66
C GLU A 92 6.00 -26.00 -5.21
N ALA A 93 5.91 -26.40 -3.95
CA ALA A 93 4.77 -27.15 -3.42
C ALA A 93 4.46 -26.83 -1.95
N PRO A 94 3.20 -26.99 -1.50
CA PRO A 94 2.82 -26.83 -0.10
C PRO A 94 3.67 -27.72 0.83
N GLY A 95 4.23 -27.12 1.87
CA GLY A 95 5.09 -27.81 2.85
C GLY A 95 6.58 -27.84 2.48
N GLN A 96 6.98 -27.36 1.30
CA GLN A 96 8.36 -27.01 1.03
C GLN A 96 8.66 -25.59 1.53
N THR A 97 9.93 -25.31 1.80
CA THR A 97 10.40 -23.98 2.18
C THR A 97 11.23 -23.38 1.07
N ASP A 98 11.19 -22.06 0.97
CA ASP A 98 12.10 -21.31 0.11
C ASP A 98 13.56 -21.60 0.49
N LYS A 99 14.47 -21.48 -0.47
CA LYS A 99 15.92 -21.67 -0.29
C LYS A 99 16.68 -20.57 -1.00
N VAL A 100 17.93 -20.35 -0.60
CA VAL A 100 18.85 -19.47 -1.33
C VAL A 100 19.90 -20.30 -2.07
N ASP A 101 20.12 -19.99 -3.34
CA ASP A 101 21.24 -20.50 -4.14
C ASP A 101 22.08 -19.34 -4.68
N LEU A 102 23.16 -19.02 -3.97
CA LEU A 102 24.10 -17.93 -4.30
C LEU A 102 24.87 -18.13 -5.63
N ARG A 103 24.59 -19.22 -6.36
CA ARG A 103 25.12 -19.43 -7.72
C ARG A 103 24.19 -18.89 -8.79
N LEU A 104 22.97 -18.50 -8.42
CA LEU A 104 22.05 -17.84 -9.33
C LEU A 104 22.60 -16.46 -9.75
N PRO A 105 22.18 -15.93 -10.91
CA PRO A 105 22.54 -14.57 -11.30
C PRO A 105 21.97 -13.54 -10.33
N GLU A 106 22.64 -12.39 -10.22
CA GLU A 106 22.21 -11.22 -9.43
C GLU A 106 21.01 -10.47 -10.04
N THR A 107 20.39 -11.01 -11.08
CA THR A 107 19.18 -10.45 -11.71
C THR A 107 17.93 -11.09 -11.11
N ILE A 108 16.93 -10.27 -10.77
CA ILE A 108 15.68 -10.75 -10.19
C ILE A 108 14.73 -11.22 -11.29
N THR A 109 14.31 -12.48 -11.22
CA THR A 109 13.34 -13.09 -12.14
C THR A 109 11.89 -12.74 -11.75
N GLU A 110 10.95 -12.92 -12.68
CA GLU A 110 9.52 -12.73 -12.41
C GLU A 110 9.01 -13.63 -11.28
N GLN A 111 9.48 -14.88 -11.22
CA GLN A 111 9.10 -15.82 -10.15
C GLN A 111 9.60 -15.36 -8.78
N GLN A 112 10.83 -14.83 -8.71
CA GLN A 112 11.39 -14.28 -7.48
C GLN A 112 10.66 -13.00 -7.05
N LEU A 113 10.31 -12.12 -7.99
CA LEU A 113 9.52 -10.92 -7.73
C LEU A 113 8.12 -11.28 -7.18
N GLN A 114 7.44 -12.23 -7.82
CA GLN A 114 6.13 -12.68 -7.36
C GLN A 114 6.21 -13.30 -5.95
N ARG A 115 7.25 -14.09 -5.68
CA ARG A 115 7.45 -14.65 -4.34
C ARG A 115 7.75 -13.57 -3.30
N ALA A 116 8.56 -12.56 -3.64
CA ALA A 116 8.82 -11.41 -2.78
C ALA A 116 7.53 -10.65 -2.44
N ALA A 117 6.63 -10.51 -3.41
CA ALA A 117 5.32 -9.89 -3.20
C ALA A 117 4.46 -10.66 -2.18
N GLU A 118 4.43 -11.98 -2.27
CA GLU A 118 3.71 -12.84 -1.32
C GLU A 118 4.30 -12.73 0.08
N LEU A 119 5.63 -12.79 0.20
CA LEU A 119 6.33 -12.64 1.48
C LEU A 119 6.02 -11.28 2.12
N TRP A 120 6.05 -10.20 1.33
CA TRP A 120 5.68 -8.86 1.77
C TRP A 120 4.22 -8.77 2.23
N ALA A 121 3.28 -9.28 1.42
CA ALA A 121 1.84 -9.19 1.69
C ALA A 121 1.43 -9.97 2.95
N MET A 122 2.14 -11.06 3.27
CA MET A 122 1.84 -11.93 4.41
C MET A 122 2.75 -11.69 5.64
N ASP A 123 3.60 -10.67 5.61
CA ASP A 123 4.60 -10.40 6.66
C ASP A 123 5.49 -11.62 6.97
N GLN A 124 5.79 -12.42 5.94
CA GLN A 124 6.66 -13.58 6.09
C GLN A 124 8.12 -13.15 6.01
N PRO A 125 8.98 -13.69 6.90
CA PRO A 125 10.40 -13.41 6.84
C PRO A 125 11.04 -14.05 5.61
N VAL A 126 12.07 -13.40 5.07
CA VAL A 126 12.85 -13.93 3.95
C VAL A 126 13.86 -14.95 4.47
N VAL A 127 13.97 -16.10 3.81
CA VAL A 127 14.93 -17.15 4.19
C VAL A 127 16.36 -16.62 4.18
N ASP A 128 17.18 -17.07 5.14
CA ASP A 128 18.58 -16.70 5.32
C ASP A 128 18.86 -15.20 5.57
N THR A 129 17.82 -14.42 5.93
CA THR A 129 17.93 -13.01 6.32
C THR A 129 17.75 -12.77 7.83
N CYS A 130 17.89 -13.82 8.65
CA CYS A 130 17.74 -13.74 10.11
C CYS A 130 16.38 -13.21 10.61
N GLY A 131 15.32 -13.40 9.81
CA GLY A 131 13.96 -13.04 10.18
C GLY A 131 13.51 -11.67 9.69
N GLU A 132 14.31 -11.00 8.86
CA GLU A 132 13.90 -9.75 8.22
C GLU A 132 12.69 -9.98 7.30
N THR A 133 11.75 -9.04 7.34
CA THR A 133 10.59 -9.00 6.45
C THR A 133 10.78 -7.94 5.38
N ILE A 134 9.97 -8.01 4.33
CA ILE A 134 9.99 -7.01 3.27
C ILE A 134 9.06 -5.87 3.67
N ASP A 135 9.56 -4.63 3.63
CA ASP A 135 8.75 -3.42 3.68
C ASP A 135 8.43 -2.89 2.28
N GLN A 136 7.54 -1.89 2.18
CA GLN A 136 7.10 -1.37 0.87
C GLN A 136 8.26 -0.76 0.07
N ALA A 137 9.16 -0.03 0.73
CA ALA A 137 10.34 0.55 0.09
C ALA A 137 11.24 -0.54 -0.53
N THR A 138 11.50 -1.62 0.21
CA THR A 138 12.29 -2.76 -0.27
C THR A 138 11.58 -3.51 -1.38
N LEU A 139 10.26 -3.71 -1.31
CA LEU A 139 9.50 -4.35 -2.40
C LEU A 139 9.55 -3.52 -3.69
N LYS A 140 9.45 -2.19 -3.60
CA LYS A 140 9.60 -1.32 -4.76
C LYS A 140 11.02 -1.35 -5.33
N LEU A 141 12.04 -1.42 -4.48
CA LEU A 141 13.42 -1.56 -4.90
C LEU A 141 13.67 -2.90 -5.64
N ILE A 142 13.18 -4.02 -5.08
CA ILE A 142 13.18 -5.33 -5.73
C ILE A 142 12.51 -5.25 -7.10
N THR A 143 11.34 -4.62 -7.16
CA THR A 143 10.59 -4.42 -8.42
C THR A 143 11.38 -3.58 -9.43
N ALA A 144 12.02 -2.49 -8.99
CA ALA A 144 12.81 -1.63 -9.85
C ALA A 144 13.98 -2.39 -10.50
N HIS A 145 14.69 -3.23 -9.74
CA HIS A 145 15.74 -4.09 -10.28
C HIS A 145 15.20 -5.14 -11.26
N ALA A 146 14.08 -5.79 -10.91
CA ALA A 146 13.46 -6.80 -11.76
C ALA A 146 12.97 -6.22 -13.10
N VAL A 147 12.19 -5.14 -13.06
CA VAL A 147 11.56 -4.52 -14.25
C VAL A 147 12.60 -3.82 -15.13
N SER A 148 13.63 -3.21 -14.55
CA SER A 148 14.73 -2.61 -15.33
C SER A 148 15.77 -3.62 -15.83
N CYS A 149 15.62 -4.91 -15.46
CA CYS A 149 16.60 -5.96 -15.72
C CYS A 149 18.02 -5.60 -15.24
N THR A 150 18.12 -4.83 -14.14
CA THR A 150 19.39 -4.36 -13.59
C THR A 150 19.84 -5.30 -12.47
N PRO A 151 21.02 -5.94 -12.58
CA PRO A 151 21.61 -6.69 -11.47
C PRO A 151 21.64 -5.90 -10.16
N ILE A 152 21.46 -6.56 -9.02
CA ILE A 152 21.36 -5.90 -7.71
C ILE A 152 22.69 -5.27 -7.24
N ASP A 153 23.82 -5.68 -7.82
CA ASP A 153 25.16 -5.12 -7.59
C ASP A 153 25.42 -3.81 -8.37
N ARG A 154 24.48 -3.42 -9.24
CA ARG A 154 24.60 -2.24 -10.11
C ARG A 154 23.60 -1.16 -9.73
N PRO A 155 23.97 0.12 -9.95
CA PRO A 155 23.02 1.21 -9.77
C PRO A 155 21.87 1.09 -10.78
N LEU A 156 20.64 1.35 -10.30
CA LEU A 156 19.46 1.47 -11.16
C LEU A 156 19.65 2.56 -12.22
N PRO A 157 19.03 2.42 -13.41
CA PRO A 157 19.13 3.41 -14.46
C PRO A 157 18.43 4.72 -14.05
N GLU A 158 18.92 5.84 -14.57
CA GLU A 158 18.23 7.12 -14.43
C GLU A 158 16.96 7.14 -15.29
N MET A 159 15.85 7.57 -14.70
CA MET A 159 14.59 7.79 -15.41
C MET A 159 14.23 9.28 -15.44
N PRO A 160 13.50 9.74 -16.48
CA PRO A 160 12.95 11.10 -16.50
C PRO A 160 12.13 11.39 -15.25
N LYS A 161 12.10 12.66 -14.83
CA LYS A 161 11.17 13.09 -13.78
C LYS A 161 9.73 12.88 -14.25
N ALA A 162 8.91 12.33 -13.37
CA ALA A 162 7.49 12.10 -13.59
C ALA A 162 6.65 12.90 -12.59
N ASN A 163 5.46 13.33 -13.02
CA ASN A 163 4.40 13.83 -12.15
C ASN A 163 3.35 12.74 -12.03
N VAL A 164 3.29 12.13 -10.86
CA VAL A 164 2.28 11.12 -10.52
C VAL A 164 1.13 11.81 -9.80
N THR A 165 -0.09 11.56 -10.25
CA THR A 165 -1.31 12.07 -9.63
C THR A 165 -2.12 10.92 -9.10
N VAL A 166 -2.48 10.99 -7.82
CA VAL A 166 -3.33 10.01 -7.14
C VAL A 166 -4.58 10.72 -6.65
N THR A 167 -5.76 10.21 -7.02
CA THR A 167 -7.05 10.80 -6.66
C THR A 167 -7.94 9.74 -6.03
N ARG A 168 -8.48 10.06 -4.85
CA ARG A 168 -9.43 9.25 -4.10
C ARG A 168 -10.85 9.75 -4.34
N THR A 169 -11.78 8.82 -4.49
CA THR A 169 -13.23 9.07 -4.50
C THR A 169 -13.90 8.17 -3.48
N ILE A 170 -14.71 8.75 -2.60
CA ILE A 170 -15.44 8.03 -1.55
C ILE A 170 -16.91 7.92 -1.97
N LEU A 171 -17.39 6.69 -2.09
CA LEU A 171 -18.77 6.36 -2.37
C LEU A 171 -19.44 5.91 -1.07
N ALA A 172 -20.04 6.87 -0.37
CA ALA A 172 -20.82 6.62 0.83
C ALA A 172 -22.09 5.81 0.50
N PRO A 173 -22.61 5.00 1.44
CA PRO A 173 -23.85 4.24 1.24
C PRO A 173 -25.07 5.15 1.07
N ILE A 174 -24.99 6.37 1.60
CA ILE A 174 -25.98 7.43 1.41
C ILE A 174 -25.24 8.69 0.91
N PRO A 175 -25.33 9.05 -0.38
CA PRO A 175 -24.48 10.08 -0.98
C PRO A 175 -24.50 11.46 -0.29
N CYS A 176 -25.66 11.89 0.23
CA CYS A 176 -25.80 13.17 0.94
C CYS A 176 -25.83 13.05 2.47
N GLN A 177 -25.48 11.89 3.03
CA GLN A 177 -25.52 11.67 4.47
C GLN A 177 -24.30 10.94 5.05
N GLY A 178 -23.50 10.28 4.21
CA GLY A 178 -22.32 9.55 4.64
C GLY A 178 -22.64 8.13 5.10
N VAL A 179 -21.95 7.72 6.17
CA VAL A 179 -22.02 6.38 6.76
C VAL A 179 -22.95 6.42 7.98
N VAL A 180 -23.87 5.47 8.04
CA VAL A 180 -24.85 5.37 9.12
C VAL A 180 -24.51 4.21 10.05
N LEU A 181 -24.58 4.46 11.36
CA LEU A 181 -24.22 3.50 12.40
C LEU A 181 -25.45 3.15 13.24
N GLY A 182 -25.51 1.90 13.72
CA GLY A 182 -26.63 1.41 14.53
C GLY A 182 -27.87 0.97 13.75
N PHE A 183 -27.76 0.82 12.44
CA PHE A 183 -28.80 0.26 11.58
C PHE A 183 -28.54 -1.23 11.37
N TYR A 184 -29.59 -2.03 11.42
CA TYR A 184 -29.49 -3.48 11.29
C TYR A 184 -30.58 -4.02 10.37
N ASP A 185 -30.24 -5.05 9.59
CA ASP A 185 -31.22 -5.81 8.83
C ASP A 185 -32.10 -6.70 9.73
N SER A 186 -33.05 -7.41 9.14
CA SER A 186 -33.95 -8.33 9.86
C SER A 186 -33.24 -9.53 10.49
N ALA A 187 -32.00 -9.83 10.07
CA ALA A 187 -31.15 -10.87 10.63
C ALA A 187 -30.19 -10.34 11.72
N GLY A 188 -30.18 -9.03 11.98
CA GLY A 188 -29.32 -8.37 12.97
C GLY A 188 -27.92 -8.04 12.47
N ASN A 189 -27.67 -8.06 11.16
CA ASN A 189 -26.39 -7.63 10.58
C ASN A 189 -26.37 -6.10 10.44
N PRO A 190 -25.25 -5.43 10.75
CA PRO A 190 -25.14 -3.99 10.55
C PRO A 190 -25.26 -3.63 9.06
N ILE A 191 -25.99 -2.55 8.76
CA ILE A 191 -26.16 -2.02 7.40
C ILE A 191 -25.79 -0.54 7.35
N GLY A 192 -25.29 -0.08 6.21
CA GLY A 192 -24.92 1.32 6.01
C GLY A 192 -23.66 1.79 6.76
N ASN A 193 -22.96 0.88 7.46
CA ASN A 193 -21.66 1.11 8.10
C ASN A 193 -20.48 0.82 7.18
N THR A 194 -20.72 0.50 5.90
CA THR A 194 -19.69 0.28 4.88
C THR A 194 -19.73 1.35 3.82
N PHE A 195 -18.57 1.72 3.28
CA PHE A 195 -18.47 2.60 2.10
C PHE A 195 -17.37 2.10 1.17
N THR A 196 -17.46 2.45 -0.10
CA THR A 196 -16.47 2.06 -1.11
C THR A 196 -15.52 3.23 -1.38
N VAL A 197 -14.25 2.93 -1.53
CA VAL A 197 -13.21 3.87 -1.94
C VAL A 197 -12.63 3.42 -3.27
N LYS A 198 -12.55 4.37 -4.20
CA LYS A 198 -11.86 4.22 -5.48
C LYS A 198 -10.63 5.12 -5.46
N VAL A 199 -9.45 4.58 -5.73
CA VAL A 199 -8.20 5.35 -5.86
C VAL A 199 -7.66 5.17 -7.27
N GLU A 200 -7.45 6.28 -7.96
CA GLU A 200 -6.95 6.33 -9.33
C GLU A 200 -5.55 6.93 -9.36
N VAL A 201 -4.63 6.21 -9.98
CA VAL A 201 -3.22 6.61 -10.16
C VAL A 201 -2.96 6.86 -11.63
N THR A 202 -2.38 8.01 -11.94
CA THR A 202 -1.95 8.40 -13.29
C THR A 202 -0.57 9.03 -13.25
N THR A 203 0.14 9.00 -14.38
CA THR A 203 1.48 9.60 -14.51
C THR A 203 1.68 10.20 -15.89
N ASP A 204 2.49 11.26 -16.00
CA ASP A 204 2.86 11.90 -17.27
C ASP A 204 4.13 11.33 -17.91
N ALA A 205 4.86 10.48 -17.19
CA ALA A 205 6.04 9.75 -17.65
C ALA A 205 6.05 8.33 -17.05
N ASP A 206 6.81 7.44 -17.67
CA ASP A 206 6.94 6.06 -17.19
C ASP A 206 7.49 6.02 -15.76
N VAL A 207 6.85 5.23 -14.89
CA VAL A 207 7.31 4.97 -13.52
C VAL A 207 7.25 3.48 -13.19
N ILE A 208 8.16 3.00 -12.36
CA ILE A 208 8.23 1.62 -11.91
C ILE A 208 7.89 1.57 -10.42
N ALA A 209 7.12 0.56 -10.05
CA ALA A 209 6.81 0.21 -8.67
C ALA A 209 6.08 1.33 -7.90
N VAL A 210 4.81 1.57 -8.22
CA VAL A 210 4.00 2.54 -7.47
C VAL A 210 3.55 1.94 -6.15
N GLY A 211 3.79 2.63 -5.04
CA GLY A 211 3.26 2.33 -3.72
C GLY A 211 2.13 3.29 -3.32
N ILE A 212 1.14 2.77 -2.59
CA ILE A 212 0.08 3.52 -1.92
C ILE A 212 0.07 3.05 -0.46
N ASP A 213 0.03 3.99 0.47
CA ASP A 213 -0.09 3.77 1.91
C ASP A 213 -1.30 4.57 2.42
N GLU A 214 -2.35 3.85 2.81
CA GLU A 214 -3.60 4.45 3.29
C GLU A 214 -3.64 4.44 4.82
N ASP A 215 -3.95 5.59 5.41
CA ASP A 215 -4.06 5.76 6.86
C ASP A 215 -5.53 6.02 7.23
N LEU A 216 -6.18 4.97 7.75
CA LEU A 216 -7.57 4.98 8.19
C LEU A 216 -7.66 4.98 9.72
N PRO A 217 -8.76 5.50 10.29
CA PRO A 217 -8.98 5.43 11.74
C PRO A 217 -8.87 4.01 12.30
N ILE A 218 -8.34 3.93 13.52
CA ILE A 218 -8.10 2.65 14.20
C ILE A 218 -9.41 1.87 14.34
N GLY A 219 -9.35 0.57 14.01
CA GLY A 219 -10.47 -0.35 14.11
C GLY A 219 -11.36 -0.41 12.87
N TRP A 220 -11.15 0.47 11.89
CA TRP A 220 -11.81 0.36 10.59
C TRP A 220 -11.17 -0.79 9.81
N LYS A 221 -12.01 -1.59 9.15
CA LYS A 221 -11.55 -2.79 8.44
C LYS A 221 -11.63 -2.53 6.94
N VAL A 222 -10.53 -2.82 6.24
CA VAL A 222 -10.41 -2.65 4.79
C VAL A 222 -10.46 -3.99 4.08
N THR A 223 -11.32 -4.09 3.08
CA THR A 223 -11.45 -5.27 2.22
C THR A 223 -11.25 -4.85 0.76
N PRO A 224 -10.18 -5.31 0.08
CA PRO A 224 -9.99 -4.99 -1.34
C PRO A 224 -11.09 -5.66 -2.19
N LEU A 225 -11.66 -4.89 -3.13
CA LEU A 225 -12.66 -5.37 -4.09
C LEU A 225 -12.04 -5.60 -5.47
N ASP A 226 -11.20 -4.65 -5.91
CA ASP A 226 -10.38 -4.74 -7.11
C ASP A 226 -9.02 -4.10 -6.83
N ASN A 227 -7.94 -4.85 -7.03
CA ASN A 227 -6.59 -4.32 -6.80
C ASN A 227 -5.95 -3.73 -8.05
N GLY A 228 -6.57 -3.77 -9.23
CA GLY A 228 -6.00 -3.11 -10.44
C GLY A 228 -4.63 -3.64 -10.88
N GLY A 229 -4.20 -4.81 -10.40
CA GLY A 229 -2.86 -5.37 -10.57
C GLY A 229 -1.86 -5.02 -9.46
N PHE A 230 -2.26 -4.28 -8.43
CA PHE A 230 -1.48 -4.07 -7.22
C PHE A 230 -1.54 -5.30 -6.31
N VAL A 231 -0.51 -5.48 -5.50
CA VAL A 231 -0.48 -6.42 -4.38
C VAL A 231 -0.86 -5.67 -3.12
N TYR A 232 -1.77 -6.22 -2.31
CA TYR A 232 -2.28 -5.61 -1.08
C TYR A 232 -1.62 -6.23 0.16
N LYS A 233 -1.20 -5.39 1.10
CA LYS A 233 -0.69 -5.76 2.43
C LYS A 233 -1.68 -5.32 3.52
N PRO A 234 -2.46 -6.26 4.09
CA PRO A 234 -3.51 -5.92 5.06
C PRO A 234 -3.00 -5.33 6.37
N SER A 235 -1.81 -5.72 6.83
CA SER A 235 -1.27 -5.31 8.13
C SER A 235 -0.93 -3.83 8.24
N LYS A 236 -0.75 -3.17 7.10
CA LYS A 236 -0.44 -1.74 6.99
C LYS A 236 -1.40 -0.96 6.07
N ILE A 237 -2.36 -1.63 5.43
CA ILE A 237 -3.26 -1.03 4.44
C ILE A 237 -2.47 -0.38 3.29
N GLN A 238 -1.55 -1.17 2.71
CA GLN A 238 -0.66 -0.72 1.64
C GLN A 238 -0.93 -1.48 0.34
N TRP A 239 -0.78 -0.81 -0.80
CA TRP A 239 -0.79 -1.42 -2.12
C TRP A 239 0.51 -1.14 -2.85
N THR A 240 1.03 -2.12 -3.59
CA THR A 240 2.20 -1.92 -4.46
C THR A 240 1.97 -2.52 -5.84
N TYR A 241 2.14 -1.73 -6.89
CA TYR A 241 2.07 -2.20 -8.27
C TYR A 241 3.44 -2.70 -8.72
N LEU A 242 3.55 -3.97 -9.08
CA LEU A 242 4.84 -4.61 -9.36
C LEU A 242 5.20 -4.58 -10.85
N GLY A 243 5.22 -3.38 -11.43
CA GLY A 243 5.43 -3.22 -12.86
C GLY A 243 5.77 -1.81 -13.28
N LEU A 244 5.75 -1.61 -14.61
CA LEU A 244 5.87 -0.33 -15.27
C LEU A 244 4.48 0.27 -15.47
N LEU A 245 4.21 1.43 -14.87
CA LEU A 245 3.06 2.27 -15.19
C LEU A 245 3.49 3.23 -16.30
N GLN A 246 2.88 3.11 -17.48
CA GLN A 246 3.27 3.91 -18.63
C GLN A 246 2.70 5.33 -18.57
N ALA A 247 3.38 6.28 -19.23
CA ALA A 247 2.88 7.64 -19.39
C ALA A 247 1.45 7.66 -19.97
N GLY A 248 0.53 8.34 -19.27
CA GLY A 248 -0.89 8.44 -19.63
C GLY A 248 -1.74 7.22 -19.28
N GLU A 249 -1.15 6.14 -18.78
CA GLU A 249 -1.90 5.00 -18.24
C GLU A 249 -2.57 5.38 -16.91
N THR A 250 -3.78 4.89 -16.70
CA THR A 250 -4.50 5.00 -15.43
C THR A 250 -4.68 3.61 -14.84
N ARG A 251 -4.30 3.46 -13.57
CA ARG A 251 -4.61 2.28 -12.77
C ARG A 251 -5.58 2.67 -11.67
N THR A 252 -6.49 1.75 -11.34
CA THR A 252 -7.50 1.98 -10.32
C THR A 252 -7.50 0.84 -9.34
N ILE A 253 -7.50 1.16 -8.05
CA ILE A 253 -7.85 0.22 -6.98
C ILE A 253 -9.22 0.60 -6.40
N VAL A 254 -9.97 -0.41 -5.98
CA VAL A 254 -11.27 -0.27 -5.34
C VAL A 254 -11.28 -1.13 -4.09
N TYR A 255 -11.62 -0.55 -2.94
CA TYR A 255 -11.74 -1.27 -1.68
C TYR A 255 -12.96 -0.81 -0.90
N GLU A 256 -13.49 -1.71 -0.08
CA GLU A 256 -14.54 -1.42 0.88
C GLU A 256 -13.92 -1.16 2.26
N VAL A 257 -14.51 -0.20 2.97
CA VAL A 257 -14.18 0.12 4.35
C VAL A 257 -15.40 -0.14 5.22
N GLU A 258 -15.22 -0.98 6.24
CA GLU A 258 -16.22 -1.28 7.26
C GLU A 258 -15.91 -0.48 8.53
N VAL A 259 -16.81 0.44 8.87
CA VAL A 259 -16.76 1.25 10.08
C VAL A 259 -17.36 0.46 11.25
N PRO A 260 -16.71 0.41 12.43
CA PRO A 260 -17.28 -0.31 13.57
C PRO A 260 -18.66 0.25 13.94
N PRO A 261 -19.70 -0.60 13.98
CA PRO A 261 -21.09 -0.14 14.13
C PRO A 261 -21.39 0.44 15.53
N THR A 262 -20.51 0.23 16.50
CA THR A 262 -20.64 0.66 17.89
C THR A 262 -19.84 1.92 18.23
N LEU A 263 -19.28 2.61 17.22
CA LEU A 263 -18.57 3.86 17.49
C LEU A 263 -19.47 4.88 18.20
N PRO A 264 -18.97 5.54 19.26
CA PRO A 264 -19.71 6.56 19.97
C PRO A 264 -19.78 7.82 19.10
N VAL A 265 -20.83 7.90 18.29
CA VAL A 265 -21.24 9.12 17.57
C VAL A 265 -22.34 9.81 18.37
N GLU A 266 -22.18 11.11 18.64
CA GLU A 266 -23.23 11.96 19.21
C GLU A 266 -24.29 12.27 18.15
N PRO A 267 -25.58 12.27 18.51
CA PRO A 267 -26.63 12.67 17.58
C PRO A 267 -26.51 14.17 17.26
N PRO A 268 -26.85 14.59 16.03
CA PRO A 268 -26.89 16.01 15.70
C PRO A 268 -27.91 16.74 16.57
N PRO A 269 -27.64 18.02 16.94
CA PRO A 269 -28.59 18.83 17.71
C PRO A 269 -29.92 19.06 16.94
N PRO A 270 -31.04 19.30 17.66
CA PRO A 270 -32.39 19.33 17.09
C PRO A 270 -32.66 20.47 16.09
N ASP A 271 -31.81 21.50 16.11
CA ASP A 271 -31.88 22.68 15.24
C ASP A 271 -31.27 22.46 13.85
N GLY A 272 -30.81 21.23 13.54
CA GLY A 272 -30.34 20.84 12.21
C GLY A 272 -28.99 21.45 11.80
N CYS A 273 -28.45 22.38 12.58
CA CYS A 273 -27.09 22.92 12.45
C CYS A 273 -26.14 22.11 13.36
N GLY A 274 -25.94 20.85 13.01
CA GLY A 274 -25.11 19.91 13.77
C GLY A 274 -23.79 19.59 13.11
N ILE A 275 -22.71 19.55 13.90
CA ILE A 275 -21.45 18.95 13.47
C ILE A 275 -21.70 17.44 13.33
N TYR A 276 -21.80 16.94 12.11
CA TYR A 276 -21.69 15.51 11.86
C TYR A 276 -20.32 15.06 12.35
N HIS A 277 -20.26 13.97 13.13
CA HIS A 277 -18.98 13.36 13.45
C HIS A 277 -18.32 12.98 12.13
N ALA A 278 -17.19 13.60 11.83
CA ALA A 278 -16.48 13.38 10.59
C ALA A 278 -15.10 12.83 10.91
N GLU A 279 -14.76 11.73 10.25
CA GLU A 279 -13.43 11.17 10.28
C GLU A 279 -12.69 11.51 8.99
N HIS A 280 -11.37 11.58 9.07
CA HIS A 280 -10.54 11.85 7.90
C HIS A 280 -9.78 10.59 7.49
N ILE A 281 -9.61 10.42 6.18
CA ILE A 281 -8.78 9.38 5.59
C ILE A 281 -7.54 10.07 5.02
N ALA A 282 -6.37 9.69 5.52
CA ALA A 282 -5.10 10.17 5.03
C ALA A 282 -4.42 9.09 4.18
N GLY A 283 -3.31 9.45 3.55
CA GLY A 283 -2.51 8.51 2.79
C GLY A 283 -1.51 9.22 1.90
N VAL A 284 -0.50 8.47 1.50
CA VAL A 284 0.57 8.93 0.63
C VAL A 284 0.85 7.88 -0.43
N ALA A 285 1.35 8.33 -1.57
CA ALA A 285 1.85 7.45 -2.61
C ALA A 285 3.32 7.76 -2.89
N ASP A 286 3.99 6.81 -3.53
CA ASP A 286 5.40 6.93 -3.89
C ASP A 286 5.75 6.00 -5.05
N THR A 287 6.97 6.11 -5.58
CA THR A 287 7.44 5.28 -6.71
C THR A 287 8.83 4.70 -6.43
N GLY A 288 9.11 3.52 -6.98
CA GLY A 288 10.44 2.90 -6.91
C GLY A 288 11.44 3.52 -7.90
N LEU A 289 11.01 3.82 -9.14
CA LEU A 289 11.87 4.46 -10.14
C LEU A 289 11.06 5.33 -11.13
N PRO A 290 11.40 6.61 -11.37
CA PRO A 290 12.28 7.42 -10.52
C PRO A 290 11.80 7.40 -9.06
N CYS A 291 12.71 7.61 -8.10
CA CYS A 291 12.31 7.70 -6.70
C CYS A 291 11.56 9.02 -6.47
N ILE A 292 10.25 8.93 -6.21
CA ILE A 292 9.38 10.04 -5.85
C ILE A 292 8.69 9.64 -4.55
N GLU A 293 8.85 10.47 -3.52
CA GLU A 293 8.28 10.23 -2.19
C GLU A 293 7.19 11.25 -1.89
N ASP A 294 6.33 10.93 -0.92
CA ASP A 294 5.31 11.83 -0.37
C ASP A 294 4.34 12.42 -1.42
N ILE A 295 3.94 11.65 -2.43
CA ILE A 295 2.92 12.06 -3.39
C ILE A 295 1.59 12.15 -2.64
N PRO A 296 0.97 13.34 -2.53
CA PRO A 296 -0.27 13.49 -1.80
C PRO A 296 -1.43 12.82 -2.56
N ILE A 297 -2.29 12.12 -1.83
CA ILE A 297 -3.54 11.60 -2.36
C ILE A 297 -4.58 12.72 -2.33
N GLY A 298 -4.98 13.19 -3.51
CA GLY A 298 -6.02 14.21 -3.68
C GLY A 298 -7.43 13.62 -3.69
N GLY A 299 -8.43 14.48 -3.90
CA GLY A 299 -9.85 14.08 -3.93
C GLY A 299 -10.47 14.02 -2.53
N ASP A 300 -11.33 13.03 -2.32
CA ASP A 300 -12.08 12.89 -1.07
C ASP A 300 -11.19 12.39 0.08
N ASN A 301 -11.30 13.01 1.24
CA ASN A 301 -10.52 12.67 2.43
C ASN A 301 -11.32 12.71 3.73
N ARG A 302 -12.64 12.83 3.64
CA ARG A 302 -13.55 13.00 4.78
C ARG A 302 -14.75 12.09 4.64
N VAL A 303 -15.11 11.43 5.73
CA VAL A 303 -16.30 10.57 5.84
C VAL A 303 -17.16 11.08 6.98
N GLU A 304 -18.43 11.35 6.70
CA GLU A 304 -19.40 11.73 7.71
C GLU A 304 -20.03 10.47 8.33
N LEU A 305 -20.15 10.48 9.66
CA LEU A 305 -20.72 9.41 10.46
C LEU A 305 -21.96 9.93 11.19
N THR A 306 -23.06 9.18 11.14
CA THR A 306 -24.29 9.54 11.84
C THR A 306 -25.01 8.30 12.38
N LYS A 307 -25.81 8.49 13.44
CA LYS A 307 -26.77 7.49 13.95
C LYS A 307 -28.21 7.77 13.53
N CYS A 308 -28.44 8.92 12.91
CA CYS A 308 -29.76 9.44 12.60
C CYS A 308 -29.83 9.70 11.09
N LEU A 309 -30.90 9.27 10.43
CA LEU A 309 -31.24 9.66 9.07
C LEU A 309 -31.82 11.07 9.05
N ASN A 310 -31.57 11.81 7.97
CA ASN A 310 -32.40 12.95 7.63
C ASN A 310 -33.81 12.44 7.30
N VAL A 311 -34.86 13.17 7.66
CA VAL A 311 -36.24 12.79 7.40
C VAL A 311 -36.48 12.46 5.93
N ILE A 312 -35.97 13.27 4.99
CA ILE A 312 -36.14 13.04 3.55
C ILE A 312 -35.46 11.73 3.12
N VAL A 313 -34.27 11.45 3.64
CA VAL A 313 -33.55 10.20 3.39
C VAL A 313 -34.29 9.00 3.99
N ALA A 314 -34.80 9.12 5.21
CA ALA A 314 -35.59 8.05 5.83
C ALA A 314 -36.85 7.73 5.00
N ILE A 315 -37.51 8.74 4.44
CA ILE A 315 -38.69 8.57 3.58
C ILE A 315 -38.33 7.97 2.21
N SER A 316 -37.27 8.42 1.55
CA SER A 316 -36.85 7.83 0.26
C SER A 316 -36.38 6.39 0.40
N ARG A 317 -35.87 6.03 1.58
CA ARG A 317 -35.48 4.66 1.93
C ARG A 317 -36.56 3.89 2.69
N TRP A 318 -37.81 4.37 2.71
CA TRP A 318 -38.90 3.67 3.38
C TRP A 318 -39.48 2.57 2.48
N ASP A 319 -39.39 1.32 2.93
CA ASP A 319 -40.14 0.20 2.37
C ASP A 319 -41.56 0.22 2.93
N VAL A 320 -42.51 0.66 2.10
CA VAL A 320 -43.92 0.81 2.49
C VAL A 320 -44.62 -0.54 2.70
N GLU A 321 -44.16 -1.62 2.07
CA GLU A 321 -44.78 -2.95 2.25
C GLU A 321 -44.41 -3.56 3.60
N ARG A 322 -43.17 -3.35 4.03
CA ARG A 322 -42.63 -3.87 5.30
C ARG A 322 -42.71 -2.87 6.46
N ASP A 323 -43.09 -1.62 6.16
CA ASP A 323 -43.12 -0.46 7.05
C ASP A 323 -41.82 -0.28 7.84
N THR A 324 -40.69 -0.32 7.12
CA THR A 324 -39.33 -0.19 7.68
C THR A 324 -38.39 0.51 6.72
N VAL A 325 -37.25 1.00 7.22
CA VAL A 325 -36.18 1.55 6.37
C VAL A 325 -35.40 0.43 5.69
N ASP A 326 -35.16 0.58 4.38
CA ASP A 326 -34.28 -0.25 3.55
C ASP A 326 -33.29 0.66 2.80
N LEU A 327 -32.02 0.61 3.22
CA LEU A 327 -30.93 1.41 2.67
C LEU A 327 -30.48 0.95 1.27
N SER A 328 -31.07 -0.09 0.68
CA SER A 328 -30.82 -0.48 -0.71
C SER A 328 -31.74 0.23 -1.71
N LEU A 329 -32.79 0.91 -1.23
CA LEU A 329 -33.75 1.60 -2.07
C LEU A 329 -33.15 2.84 -2.77
N SER A 330 -33.83 3.28 -3.83
CA SER A 330 -33.41 4.40 -4.68
C SER A 330 -33.37 5.74 -3.92
N ASP A 331 -32.60 6.68 -4.48
CA ASP A 331 -32.61 8.09 -4.07
C ASP A 331 -33.81 8.87 -4.61
N LEU A 332 -34.73 8.23 -5.34
CA LEU A 332 -35.99 8.82 -5.80
C LEU A 332 -37.12 8.47 -4.84
N ILE A 333 -37.97 9.46 -4.54
CA ILE A 333 -39.17 9.26 -3.72
C ILE A 333 -40.31 8.78 -4.61
N THR A 334 -41.01 7.75 -4.16
CA THR A 334 -42.18 7.16 -4.85
C THR A 334 -43.50 7.64 -4.24
N LEU A 335 -44.62 7.52 -4.96
CA LEU A 335 -45.94 7.90 -4.45
C LEU A 335 -46.32 7.18 -3.13
N PRO A 336 -46.10 5.85 -2.98
CA PRO A 336 -46.33 5.19 -1.69
C PRO A 336 -45.53 5.81 -0.54
N GLN A 337 -44.29 6.21 -0.77
CA GLN A 337 -43.45 6.89 0.24
C GLN A 337 -43.98 8.28 0.57
N VAL A 338 -44.45 9.05 -0.43
CA VAL A 338 -45.14 10.33 -0.17
C VAL A 338 -46.38 10.12 0.68
N GLN A 339 -47.20 9.11 0.38
CA GLN A 339 -48.40 8.80 1.17
C GLN A 339 -48.05 8.43 2.60
N ARG A 340 -46.97 7.67 2.81
CA ARG A 340 -46.48 7.34 4.16
C ARG A 340 -45.94 8.57 4.89
N ALA A 341 -45.23 9.47 4.21
CA ALA A 341 -44.82 10.75 4.78
C ALA A 341 -46.02 11.62 5.21
N VAL A 342 -47.08 11.67 4.41
CA VAL A 342 -48.33 12.35 4.79
C VAL A 342 -48.93 11.73 6.04
N ALA A 343 -48.91 10.41 6.19
CA ALA A 343 -49.40 9.73 7.40
C ALA A 343 -48.58 10.12 8.64
N PHE A 344 -47.24 10.07 8.57
CA PHE A 344 -46.36 10.52 9.66
C PHE A 344 -46.66 11.98 10.06
N TRP A 345 -46.86 12.86 9.08
CA TRP A 345 -47.19 14.26 9.32
C TRP A 345 -48.56 14.45 9.99
N LEU A 346 -49.59 13.76 9.51
CA LEU A 346 -50.96 13.86 10.05
C LEU A 346 -51.08 13.31 11.48
N GLU A 347 -50.33 12.27 11.80
CA GLU A 347 -50.36 11.60 13.11
C GLU A 347 -49.39 12.23 14.12
N GLU A 348 -48.61 13.24 13.70
CA GLU A 348 -47.49 13.83 14.45
C GLU A 348 -46.53 12.76 14.99
N GLU A 349 -46.35 11.67 14.22
CA GLU A 349 -45.49 10.55 14.58
C GLU A 349 -44.02 10.88 14.27
N GLU A 350 -43.12 10.39 15.11
CA GLU A 350 -41.68 10.49 14.87
C GLU A 350 -41.28 9.52 13.74
N VAL A 351 -40.50 10.01 12.78
CA VAL A 351 -40.04 9.18 11.67
C VAL A 351 -38.95 8.23 12.20
N PRO A 352 -39.09 6.91 12.06
CA PRO A 352 -38.10 5.98 12.60
C PRO A 352 -36.70 6.24 12.06
N TYR A 353 -35.70 6.00 12.91
CA TYR A 353 -34.28 6.24 12.64
C TYR A 353 -33.86 7.69 12.40
N THR A 354 -34.71 8.68 12.65
CA THR A 354 -34.37 10.11 12.54
C THR A 354 -34.09 10.77 13.89
N CYS A 355 -33.87 9.97 14.94
CA CYS A 355 -33.61 10.43 16.31
C CYS A 355 -34.69 11.36 16.87
N GLY A 356 -35.95 11.03 16.59
CA GLY A 356 -37.13 11.74 17.09
C GLY A 356 -37.57 12.90 16.21
N ALA A 357 -37.02 13.05 15.00
CA ALA A 357 -37.50 14.06 14.07
C ALA A 357 -38.92 13.70 13.59
N LYS A 358 -39.75 14.74 13.49
CA LYS A 358 -41.08 14.66 12.89
C LYS A 358 -41.04 15.34 11.54
N ILE A 359 -41.99 15.00 10.69
CA ILE A 359 -42.17 15.74 9.43
C ILE A 359 -42.86 17.06 9.78
N ASP A 360 -42.25 18.18 9.41
CA ASP A 360 -42.90 19.48 9.47
C ASP A 360 -43.49 19.87 8.10
N PHE A 361 -44.19 21.01 8.05
CA PHE A 361 -44.84 21.45 6.83
C PHE A 361 -43.85 21.76 5.68
N GLU A 362 -42.66 22.27 5.99
CA GLU A 362 -41.65 22.58 4.97
C GLU A 362 -41.04 21.30 4.40
N THR A 363 -40.67 20.36 5.27
CA THR A 363 -40.15 19.04 4.90
C THR A 363 -41.16 18.26 4.05
N LEU A 364 -42.46 18.31 4.41
CA LEU A 364 -43.49 17.63 3.63
C LEU A 364 -43.62 18.22 2.21
N LYS A 365 -43.58 19.55 2.07
CA LYS A 365 -43.59 20.19 0.75
C LYS A 365 -42.38 19.78 -0.08
N GLU A 366 -41.20 19.70 0.55
CA GLU A 366 -39.96 19.29 -0.11
C GLU A 366 -40.03 17.85 -0.61
N ILE A 367 -40.50 16.91 0.23
CA ILE A 367 -40.75 15.51 -0.15
C ILE A 367 -41.68 15.43 -1.37
N ILE A 368 -42.78 16.18 -1.37
CA ILE A 368 -43.74 16.21 -2.48
C ILE A 368 -43.09 16.80 -3.73
N ALA A 369 -42.30 17.87 -3.59
CA ALA A 369 -41.62 18.50 -4.71
C ALA A 369 -40.61 17.54 -5.37
N LEU A 370 -39.76 16.88 -4.58
CA LEU A 370 -38.78 15.89 -5.06
C LEU A 370 -39.46 14.75 -5.85
N TRP A 371 -40.60 14.25 -5.33
CA TRP A 371 -41.40 13.25 -6.03
C TRP A 371 -41.98 13.78 -7.35
N LEU A 372 -42.62 14.96 -7.34
CA LEU A 372 -43.26 15.52 -8.54
C LEU A 372 -42.26 15.88 -9.65
N THR A 373 -41.05 16.29 -9.28
CA THR A 373 -39.99 16.64 -10.23
C THR A 373 -39.12 15.45 -10.61
N ASN A 374 -39.31 14.28 -9.96
CA ASN A 374 -38.45 13.11 -10.10
C ASN A 374 -36.96 13.46 -9.91
N THR A 375 -36.69 14.28 -8.89
CA THR A 375 -35.34 14.74 -8.53
C THR A 375 -34.79 13.87 -7.39
N PRO A 376 -33.57 13.33 -7.50
CA PRO A 376 -32.92 12.60 -6.41
C PRO A 376 -32.81 13.45 -5.14
N ILE A 377 -32.94 12.83 -3.97
CA ILE A 377 -32.90 13.52 -2.66
C ILE A 377 -31.61 14.30 -2.37
N CYS A 378 -30.52 13.96 -3.05
CA CYS A 378 -29.23 14.62 -2.88
C CYS A 378 -28.99 15.75 -3.91
N GLU A 379 -29.93 15.96 -4.83
CA GLU A 379 -29.87 17.02 -5.84
C GLU A 379 -30.77 18.19 -5.45
N ALA A 380 -30.34 19.40 -5.79
CA ALA A 380 -31.16 20.59 -5.57
C ALA A 380 -32.43 20.53 -6.43
N LEU A 381 -33.57 20.85 -5.84
CA LEU A 381 -34.82 21.00 -6.58
C LEU A 381 -34.65 22.00 -7.74
N PRO A 382 -35.20 21.71 -8.93
CA PRO A 382 -35.09 22.60 -10.06
C PRO A 382 -35.75 23.95 -9.74
N SER A 383 -34.95 25.01 -9.69
CA SER A 383 -35.48 26.36 -9.59
C SER A 383 -36.18 26.74 -10.89
N VAL A 384 -37.38 27.33 -10.80
CA VAL A 384 -37.97 28.05 -11.94
C VAL A 384 -36.97 29.15 -12.32
N ALA A 385 -36.45 29.14 -13.56
CA ALA A 385 -35.71 30.28 -14.09
C ALA A 385 -36.53 31.53 -13.78
N PRO A 386 -35.95 32.62 -13.22
CA PRO A 386 -36.73 33.79 -12.86
C PRO A 386 -37.50 34.22 -14.10
N GLY A 387 -38.81 33.98 -14.08
CA GLY A 387 -39.68 34.47 -15.13
C GLY A 387 -39.48 35.98 -15.12
N GLU A 388 -39.00 36.53 -16.22
CA GLU A 388 -39.04 37.97 -16.41
C GLU A 388 -40.45 38.41 -16.04
N CYS A 389 -40.58 39.20 -14.97
CA CYS A 389 -41.76 40.03 -14.81
C CYS A 389 -41.76 41.02 -15.98
N GLN A 390 -42.21 40.58 -17.15
CA GLN A 390 -42.64 41.48 -18.20
C GLN A 390 -43.93 42.10 -17.70
N GLY A 391 -43.82 43.36 -17.31
CA GLY A 391 -44.95 44.17 -16.89
C GLY A 391 -46.10 44.09 -17.89
N ARG A 392 -47.28 43.83 -17.36
CA ARG A 392 -48.56 44.32 -17.86
C ARG A 392 -49.43 44.74 -16.70
#